data_AF-A0A6N9V845-F1
#
_entry.id   AF-A0A6N9V845-F1
#
_cell.length_a   1.000
_cell.length_b   1.000
_cell.length_c   1.000
_cell.angle_alpha   90.00
_cell.angle_beta   90.00
_cell.angle_gamma   90.00
#
_symmetry.space_group_name_H-M   'P 1'
#
loop_
_entity.id
_entity.type
_entity.pdbx_description
1 polymer ?
#
loop_
_entity_poly.entity_id
_entity_poly.type
_entity_poly.pdbx_seq_one_letter_code
_entity_poly.pdbx_strand_id
1 'polypeptide(L)' 'GADLKGVELLKQHADAVAIGKGGHDVFKRLATLAVPTFAYYNGAAMGGGVEVGLHCSYRTVSKAVPAFSLPEVFLGLVPG' A
#
# COMPACT_ATOMS: atom_id res chain seq x y z
N GLY A 1 0.49 4.49 -3.41
CA GLY A 1 0.85 3.57 -4.49
C GLY A 1 2.35 3.53 -4.60
N ALA A 2 2.92 2.37 -4.95
CA ALA A 2 4.36 2.23 -5.16
C ALA A 2 4.80 3.02 -6.42
N ASP A 3 6.00 3.59 -6.38
CA ASP A 3 6.62 4.16 -7.58
C ASP A 3 7.21 3.04 -8.43
N LEU A 4 6.53 2.75 -9.55
CA LEU A 4 6.89 1.66 -10.45
C LEU A 4 8.22 1.90 -11.17
N LYS A 5 8.74 3.13 -11.20
CA LYS A 5 10.07 3.41 -11.77
C LYS A 5 11.18 2.70 -10.99
N GLY A 6 10.99 2.46 -9.69
CA GLY A 6 11.95 1.73 -8.86
C GLY A 6 12.05 0.25 -9.21
N VAL A 7 11.01 -0.32 -9.84
CA VAL A 7 10.96 -1.74 -10.22
C VAL A 7 11.95 -2.04 -11.35
N GLU A 8 12.19 -1.09 -12.26
CA GLU A 8 13.16 -1.23 -13.37
C GLU A 8 14.61 -1.37 -12.88
N LEU A 9 14.89 -1.01 -11.63
CA LEU A 9 16.23 -1.08 -11.02
C LEU A 9 16.51 -2.44 -10.36
N LEU A 10 15.51 -3.31 -10.25
CA LEU A 10 15.64 -4.64 -9.66
C LEU A 10 16.45 -5.55 -10.59
N LYS A 11 17.54 -6.12 -10.06
CA LYS A 11 18.43 -7.01 -10.84
C LYS A 11 18.36 -8.45 -10.37
N GLN A 12 18.09 -8.66 -9.09
CA GLN A 12 18.05 -9.98 -8.48
C GLN A 12 16.74 -10.18 -7.73
N HIS A 13 16.31 -11.44 -7.63
CA HIS A 13 15.14 -11.83 -6.83
C HIS A 13 15.27 -11.35 -5.37
N ALA A 14 16.47 -11.38 -4.80
CA ALA A 14 16.73 -10.91 -3.45
C ALA A 14 16.39 -9.42 -3.26
N ASP A 15 16.64 -8.60 -4.28
CA ASP A 15 16.31 -7.17 -4.26
C ASP A 15 14.78 -6.97 -4.17
N ALA A 16 14.02 -7.72 -4.97
CA ALA A 16 12.56 -7.65 -4.98
C ALA A 16 11.95 -8.06 -3.63
N VAL A 17 12.48 -9.14 -3.04
CA VAL A 17 12.07 -9.60 -1.70
C VAL A 17 12.38 -8.56 -0.63
N ALA A 18 13.56 -7.95 -0.69
CA ALA A 18 13.97 -6.93 0.27
C ALA A 18 13.06 -5.70 0.21
N ILE A 19 12.67 -5.26 -1.00
CA ILE A 19 11.75 -4.13 -1.18
C ILE A 19 10.35 -4.46 -0.61
N GLY A 20 9.78 -5.60 -0.99
CA GLY A 20 8.46 -6.00 -0.48
C GLY A 20 8.45 -6.13 1.05
N LYS A 21 9.49 -6.76 1.61
CA LYS A 21 9.66 -6.84 3.07
C LYS A 21 9.76 -5.46 3.71
N GLY A 22 10.51 -4.54 3.11
CA GLY A 22 10.63 -3.16 3.59
C GLY A 22 9.29 -2.42 3.62
N GLY A 23 8.46 -2.58 2.58
CA GLY A 23 7.10 -2.04 2.54
C GLY A 23 6.22 -2.58 3.65
N HIS A 24 6.17 -3.91 3.78
CA HIS A 24 5.45 -4.58 4.87
C HIS A 24 5.94 -4.15 6.27
N ASP A 25 7.25 -4.01 6.48
CA ASP A 25 7.80 -3.59 7.76
C ASP A 25 7.39 -2.15 8.11
N VAL A 26 7.24 -1.26 7.11
CA VAL A 26 6.69 0.09 7.31
C VAL A 26 5.21 0.01 7.67
N PHE A 27 4.40 -0.74 6.93
CA PHE A 27 2.97 -0.90 7.23
C PHE A 27 2.71 -1.53 8.60
N LYS A 28 3.55 -2.49 9.01
CA LYS A 28 3.49 -3.12 10.33
C LYS A 28 3.63 -2.10 11.46
N ARG A 29 4.39 -1.01 11.27
CA ARG A 29 4.49 0.06 12.28
C ARG A 29 3.13 0.70 12.53
N LEU A 30 2.31 0.91 11.50
CA LEU A 30 0.95 1.45 11.65
C LEU A 30 0.02 0.45 12.36
N ALA A 31 0.10 -0.83 12.00
CA ALA A 31 -0.75 -1.87 12.59
C ALA A 31 -0.42 -2.20 14.05
N THR A 32 0.80 -1.88 14.52
CA THR A 32 1.30 -2.19 15.87
C THR A 32 1.32 -0.99 16.81
N LEU A 33 0.78 0.16 16.39
CA LEU A 33 0.67 1.33 17.25
C LEU A 33 -0.20 1.01 18.48
N ALA A 34 0.24 1.48 19.65
CA ALA A 34 -0.50 1.33 20.90
C ALA A 34 -1.76 2.22 20.98
N VAL A 35 -2.01 3.03 19.95
CA VAL A 35 -3.13 3.95 19.85
C VAL A 35 -3.98 3.62 18.62
N PRO A 36 -5.30 3.85 18.65
CA PRO A 36 -6.15 3.67 17.48
C PRO A 36 -5.73 4.57 16.32
N THR A 37 -5.75 4.02 15.11
CA THR A 37 -5.40 4.75 13.87
C THR A 37 -6.58 4.85 12.93
N PHE A 38 -6.64 5.96 12.18
CA PHE A 38 -7.76 6.29 11.30
C PHE A 38 -7.25 6.67 9.92
N ALA A 39 -7.70 5.96 8.89
CA ALA A 39 -7.48 6.34 7.49
C ALA A 39 -8.74 7.00 6.93
N TYR A 40 -8.58 8.21 6.37
CA TYR A 40 -9.65 8.97 5.72
C TYR A 40 -9.34 9.11 4.24
N TYR A 41 -10.09 8.38 3.40
CA TYR A 41 -9.93 8.44 1.95
C TYR A 41 -10.84 9.52 1.36
N ASN A 42 -10.23 10.62 0.91
CA ASN A 42 -10.91 11.77 0.31
C ASN A 42 -10.49 12.06 -1.14
N GLY A 43 -9.57 11.28 -1.70
CA GLY A 43 -9.13 11.34 -3.09
C GLY A 43 -8.84 9.95 -3.63
N ALA A 44 -8.36 9.86 -4.87
CA ALA A 44 -7.98 8.59 -5.48
C ALA A 44 -6.96 7.84 -4.60
N ALA A 45 -7.27 6.60 -4.24
CA ALA A 45 -6.35 5.71 -3.52
C ALA A 45 -6.27 4.38 -4.26
N MET A 46 -5.07 4.01 -4.67
CA MET A 46 -4.83 2.73 -5.33
C MET A 46 -3.57 2.05 -4.82
N GLY A 47 -3.61 0.72 -4.83
CA GLY A 47 -2.51 -0.14 -4.46
C GLY A 47 -2.01 0.11 -3.04
N GLY A 48 -0.72 0.35 -2.87
CA GLY A 48 -0.14 0.75 -1.58
C GLY A 48 -0.87 1.92 -0.88
N GLY A 49 -1.58 2.80 -1.60
CA GLY A 49 -2.42 3.82 -0.97
C GLY A 49 -3.62 3.25 -0.19
N VAL A 50 -4.23 2.18 -0.71
CA VAL A 50 -5.29 1.41 -0.03
C VAL A 50 -4.70 0.54 1.09
N GLU A 51 -3.52 -0.04 0.87
CA GLU A 51 -2.86 -0.92 1.86
C GLU A 51 -2.48 -0.18 3.14
N VAL A 52 -2.14 1.11 3.07
CA VAL A 52 -1.94 1.95 4.26
C VAL A 52 -3.13 1.88 5.20
N GLY A 53 -4.35 2.14 4.71
CA GLY A 53 -5.51 2.12 5.58
C GLY A 53 -5.93 0.71 5.98
N LEU A 54 -5.59 -0.34 5.22
CA LEU A 54 -5.77 -1.73 5.67
C LEU A 54 -4.98 -2.02 6.96
N HIS A 55 -3.87 -1.30 7.19
CA HIS A 55 -3.09 -1.38 8.42
C HIS A 55 -3.52 -0.39 9.51
N CYS A 56 -4.59 0.39 9.30
CA CYS A 56 -5.20 1.24 10.33
C CYS A 56 -6.31 0.50 11.12
N SER A 57 -6.68 1.00 12.29
CA SER A 57 -7.81 0.47 13.08
C SER A 57 -9.16 0.76 12.42
N TYR A 58 -9.33 1.98 11.92
CA TYR A 58 -10.56 2.45 11.28
C TYR A 58 -10.27 3.04 9.91
N ARG A 59 -11.26 2.94 9.01
CA ARG A 59 -11.21 3.47 7.65
C ARG A 59 -12.54 4.12 7.31
N THR A 60 -12.51 5.31 6.71
CA THR A 60 -13.67 5.91 6.04
C THR A 60 -13.31 6.23 4.60
N VAL A 61 -14.28 6.00 3.70
CA VAL A 61 -14.12 6.30 2.28
C VAL A 61 -15.22 7.26 1.88
N SER A 62 -14.83 8.44 1.40
CA SER A 62 -15.80 9.39 0.85
C SER A 62 -16.44 8.80 -0.41
N LYS A 63 -17.77 8.92 -0.54
CA LYS A 63 -18.49 8.54 -1.77
C LYS A 63 -18.00 9.31 -3.01
N ALA A 64 -17.36 10.45 -2.81
CA ALA A 64 -16.79 11.28 -3.89
C ALA A 64 -15.40 10.81 -4.35
N VAL A 65 -14.81 9.77 -3.74
CA VAL A 65 -13.51 9.24 -4.17
C VAL A 65 -13.61 8.73 -5.61
N PRO A 66 -12.78 9.22 -6.54
CA PRO A 66 -12.88 8.84 -7.94
C PRO A 66 -12.31 7.43 -8.23
N ALA A 67 -11.43 6.91 -7.36
CA ALA A 67 -10.85 5.57 -7.50
C ALA A 67 -10.42 5.00 -6.14
N PHE A 68 -10.83 3.76 -5.84
CA PHE A 68 -10.42 3.01 -4.65
C PHE A 68 -10.21 1.54 -5.03
N SER A 69 -8.96 1.10 -5.23
CA SER A 69 -8.68 -0.23 -5.82
C SER A 69 -7.29 -0.78 -5.50
N LEU A 70 -7.09 -2.07 -5.77
CA LEU A 70 -5.79 -2.76 -5.79
C LEU A 70 -5.51 -3.25 -7.23
N PRO A 71 -4.99 -2.38 -8.12
CA PRO A 71 -4.85 -2.66 -9.54
C PRO A 71 -3.55 -3.40 -9.91
N GLU A 72 -2.76 -3.86 -8.94
CA GLU A 72 -1.46 -4.52 -9.13
C GLU A 72 -1.51 -5.68 -10.13
N VAL A 73 -2.63 -6.41 -10.15
CA VAL A 73 -2.85 -7.55 -11.06
C VAL A 73 -2.76 -7.16 -12.53
N PHE A 74 -3.10 -5.92 -12.90
CA PHE A 74 -2.97 -5.44 -14.27
C PHE A 74 -1.50 -5.30 -14.73
N LEU A 75 -0.57 -5.28 -13.78
CA LEU A 75 0.87 -5.25 -14.01
C LEU A 75 1.52 -6.63 -13.85
N GLY A 76 0.72 -7.69 -13.65
CA GLY A 76 1.21 -9.04 -13.35
C GLY A 76 1.76 -9.17 -11.93
N LEU A 77 1.41 -8.24 -11.04
CA LEU A 77 1.85 -8.21 -9.64
C LEU A 77 0.68 -8.54 -8.69
N VAL A 78 1.01 -8.72 -7.42
CA VAL A 78 0.03 -8.81 -6.33
C VAL A 78 0.28 -7.66 -5.34
N PRO A 79 -0.74 -7.24 -4.56
CA PRO A 79 -0.54 -6.30 -3.47
C PRO A 79 0.54 -6.81 -2.49
N GLY A 80 1.42 -5.91 -2.05
CA GLY A 80 2.57 -6.22 -1.20
C GLY A 80 3.42 -5.00 -0.86
#